data_AF-A0A3D1II59-F1
#
_entry.id   AF-A0A3D1II59-F1
#
_cell.length_a   1.000
_cell.length_b   1.000
_cell.length_c   1.000
_cell.angle_alpha   90.00
_cell.angle_beta   90.00
_cell.angle_gamma   90.00
#
_symmetry.space_group_name_H-M   'P 1'
#
loop_
_entity.id
_entity.type
_entity.pdbx_description
1 polymer ?
#
loop_
_entity_poly.entity_id
_entity_poly.type
_entity_poly.pdbx_seq_one_letter_code
_entity_poly.pdbx_strand_id
1 'polypeptide(L)'
;PPLADGQPANRLTFAQWLVDPDHPLTARVTMNRFWQRYFGTGLVKTADNFGLQGEFPSHPELLDWLATSFVDSGWDVKAMQRAIVTSATYRQESTIAPDALAQDPENRLLARGPRQRLPAQVIRDQALSIGGLLVDEIGGP
;
A
#
# COMPACT_ATOMS: atom_id res chain seq x y z
N PRO A 1 9.85 16.91 -10.80
CA PRO A 1 10.36 18.30 -10.96
C PRO A 1 11.88 18.25 -11.24
N PRO A 2 12.46 19.19 -12.00
CA PRO A 2 13.91 19.35 -12.03
C PRO A 2 14.44 19.73 -10.63
N LEU A 3 15.71 19.43 -10.35
CA LEU A 3 16.35 19.92 -9.13
C LEU A 3 16.54 21.44 -9.25
N ALA A 4 16.31 22.20 -8.18
CA ALA A 4 16.55 23.64 -8.19
C ALA A 4 18.06 23.94 -8.36
N ASP A 5 18.38 24.91 -9.22
CA ASP A 5 19.76 25.31 -9.50
C ASP A 5 20.46 25.86 -8.25
N GLY A 6 21.75 25.54 -8.09
CA GLY A 6 22.58 26.03 -6.99
C GLY A 6 22.45 25.27 -5.66
N GLN A 7 21.60 24.23 -5.60
CA GLN A 7 21.55 23.32 -4.45
C GLN A 7 22.76 22.36 -4.44
N PRO A 8 23.36 22.08 -3.27
CA PRO A 8 24.44 21.10 -3.17
C PRO A 8 23.95 19.70 -3.53
N ALA A 9 24.69 18.98 -4.38
CA ALA A 9 24.37 17.59 -4.76
C ALA A 9 24.67 16.61 -3.62
N ASN A 10 23.88 16.67 -2.55
CA ASN A 10 24.03 15.84 -1.36
C ASN A 10 22.74 15.07 -1.04
N ARG A 11 22.82 14.18 -0.03
CA ARG A 11 21.71 13.31 0.36
C ARG A 11 20.49 14.08 0.88
N LEU A 12 20.71 15.21 1.55
CA LEU A 12 19.62 16.02 2.10
C LEU A 12 18.82 16.68 0.99
N THR A 13 19.50 17.30 0.02
CA THR A 13 18.88 17.89 -1.16
C THR A 13 18.10 16.84 -1.97
N PHE A 14 18.66 15.64 -2.16
CA PHE A 14 17.93 14.55 -2.80
C PHE A 14 16.68 14.11 -2.00
N ALA A 15 16.80 13.99 -0.67
CA ALA A 15 15.66 13.61 0.17
C ALA A 15 14.52 14.64 0.11
N GLN A 16 14.86 15.93 0.14
CA GLN A 16 13.88 17.03 0.00
C GLN A 16 13.20 16.99 -1.37
N TRP A 17 13.96 16.81 -2.44
CA TRP A 17 13.41 16.66 -3.79
C TRP A 17 12.50 15.43 -3.93
N LEU A 18 12.84 14.32 -3.27
CA LEU A 18 12.07 13.07 -3.37
C LEU A 18 10.68 13.19 -2.73
N VAL A 19 10.55 13.96 -1.64
CA VAL A 19 9.28 14.17 -0.93
C VAL A 19 8.62 15.50 -1.29
N ASP A 20 9.11 16.16 -2.33
CA ASP A 20 8.52 17.37 -2.84
C ASP A 20 7.06 17.10 -3.30
N PRO A 21 6.08 17.94 -2.94
CA PRO A 21 4.68 17.77 -3.36
C PRO A 21 4.48 17.69 -4.88
N ASP A 22 5.34 18.37 -5.66
CA ASP A 22 5.30 18.34 -7.12
C ASP A 22 6.01 17.10 -7.70
N HIS A 23 6.59 16.24 -6.86
CA HIS A 23 7.18 14.98 -7.31
C HIS A 23 6.08 13.96 -7.67
N PRO A 24 5.99 13.54 -8.96
CA PRO A 24 4.82 12.82 -9.45
C PRO A 24 4.70 11.37 -8.98
N LEU A 25 5.80 10.76 -8.51
CA LEU A 25 5.85 9.30 -8.29
C LEU A 25 5.86 8.90 -6.81
N THR A 26 6.42 9.70 -5.91
CA THR A 26 6.71 9.26 -4.53
C THR A 26 5.44 8.89 -3.79
N ALA A 27 4.43 9.76 -3.86
CA ALA A 27 3.14 9.50 -3.24
C ALA A 27 2.41 8.32 -3.91
N ARG A 28 2.38 8.27 -5.25
CA ARG A 28 1.75 7.17 -6.00
C ARG A 28 2.38 5.81 -5.69
N VAL A 29 3.70 5.71 -5.69
CA VAL A 29 4.44 4.48 -5.38
C VAL A 29 4.16 4.05 -3.94
N THR A 30 4.26 4.98 -2.99
CA THR A 30 4.00 4.70 -1.57
C THR A 30 2.57 4.18 -1.36
N MET A 31 1.58 4.88 -1.93
CA MET A 31 0.17 4.50 -1.78
C MET A 31 -0.15 3.17 -2.46
N ASN A 32 0.45 2.89 -3.62
CA ASN A 32 0.31 1.58 -4.25
C ASN A 32 0.90 0.45 -3.40
N ARG A 33 2.04 0.69 -2.74
CA ARG A 33 2.66 -0.29 -1.83
C ARG A 33 1.80 -0.53 -0.60
N PHE A 34 1.20 0.52 -0.01
CA PHE A 34 0.25 0.35 1.07
C PHE A 34 -0.98 -0.42 0.62
N TRP A 35 -1.56 -0.04 -0.52
CA TRP A 35 -2.67 -0.77 -1.12
C TRP A 35 -2.34 -2.25 -1.31
N GLN A 36 -1.19 -2.56 -1.90
CA GLN A 36 -0.72 -3.93 -2.11
C GLN A 36 -0.59 -4.72 -0.80
N ARG A 37 -0.16 -4.09 0.30
CA ARG A 37 -0.10 -4.77 1.61
C ARG A 37 -1.49 -5.18 2.12
N TYR A 38 -2.50 -4.36 1.89
CA TYR A 38 -3.87 -4.65 2.33
C TYR A 38 -4.63 -5.58 1.37
N PHE A 39 -4.42 -5.44 0.07
CA PHE A 39 -5.18 -6.16 -0.96
C PHE A 39 -4.41 -7.30 -1.65
N GLY A 40 -3.14 -7.49 -1.32
CA GLY A 40 -2.24 -8.48 -1.94
C GLY A 40 -1.67 -8.02 -3.28
N THR A 41 -2.48 -7.35 -4.10
CA THR A 41 -2.07 -6.76 -5.38
C THR A 41 -2.26 -5.25 -5.36
N GLY A 42 -1.25 -4.51 -5.84
CA GLY A 42 -1.33 -3.06 -5.98
C GLY A 42 -2.32 -2.65 -7.07
N LEU A 43 -2.77 -1.40 -7.02
CA LEU A 43 -3.51 -0.79 -8.13
C LEU A 43 -2.70 -0.87 -9.43
N VAL A 44 -1.39 -0.62 -9.32
CA VAL A 44 -0.35 -1.02 -10.29
C VAL A 44 0.27 -2.33 -9.82
N LYS A 45 0.19 -3.38 -10.63
CA LYS A 45 0.68 -4.73 -10.30
C LYS A 45 2.21 -4.77 -10.21
N THR A 46 2.88 -4.05 -11.11
CA THR A 46 4.35 -3.94 -11.18
C THR A 46 4.87 -2.90 -10.19
N ALA A 47 4.83 -3.22 -8.89
CA ALA A 47 5.18 -2.27 -7.84
C ALA A 47 6.63 -1.73 -7.91
N ASP A 48 7.52 -2.47 -8.57
CA ASP A 48 8.93 -2.10 -8.77
C ASP A 48 9.21 -1.36 -10.09
N ASN A 49 8.21 -1.24 -10.97
CA ASN A 49 8.31 -0.50 -12.22
C ASN A 49 7.10 0.42 -12.39
N PHE A 50 7.24 1.64 -11.85
CA PHE A 50 6.30 2.74 -12.02
C PHE A 50 6.77 3.60 -13.19
N GLY A 51 6.16 3.43 -14.36
CA GLY A 51 6.52 4.19 -15.57
C GLY A 51 5.99 3.55 -16.85
N LEU A 52 6.56 3.95 -17.99
CA LEU A 52 6.15 3.50 -19.33
C LEU A 52 6.29 1.98 -19.56
N GLN A 53 7.11 1.32 -18.75
CA GLN A 53 7.32 -0.14 -18.79
C GLN A 53 6.54 -0.90 -17.71
N GLY A 54 5.81 -0.18 -16.86
CA GLY A 54 4.93 -0.76 -15.86
C GLY A 54 3.53 -1.04 -16.41
N GLU A 55 2.76 -1.83 -15.67
CA GLU A 55 1.34 -1.97 -15.96
C GLU A 55 0.57 -0.69 -15.61
N PHE A 56 -0.49 -0.40 -16.37
CA PHE A 56 -1.40 0.68 -16.02
C PHE A 56 -2.12 0.40 -14.70
N PRO A 57 -2.42 1.45 -13.91
CA PRO A 57 -3.25 1.29 -12.73
C PRO A 57 -4.63 0.73 -13.12
N SER A 58 -5.10 -0.27 -12.38
CA SER A 58 -6.49 -0.77 -12.50
C SER A 58 -7.52 0.32 -12.25
N HIS A 59 -7.24 1.23 -11.31
CA HIS A 59 -8.09 2.35 -10.93
C HIS A 59 -7.24 3.63 -10.83
N PRO A 60 -7.00 4.34 -11.94
CA PRO A 60 -6.10 5.49 -11.98
C PRO A 60 -6.59 6.65 -11.11
N GLU A 61 -7.87 6.98 -11.17
CA GLU A 61 -8.46 8.07 -10.37
C GLU A 61 -8.35 7.80 -8.87
N LEU A 62 -8.52 6.54 -8.44
CA LEU A 62 -8.33 6.14 -7.04
C LEU A 62 -6.87 6.30 -6.61
N LEU A 63 -5.92 5.89 -7.45
CA LEU A 63 -4.50 6.06 -7.15
C LEU A 63 -4.13 7.55 -7.04
N ASP A 64 -4.64 8.38 -7.95
CA ASP A 64 -4.41 9.82 -7.93
C ASP A 64 -5.04 10.48 -6.69
N TRP A 65 -6.25 10.08 -6.32
CA TRP A 65 -6.90 10.54 -5.09
C TRP A 65 -6.11 10.14 -3.84
N LEU A 66 -5.65 8.89 -3.75
CA LEU A 66 -4.84 8.41 -2.62
C LEU A 66 -3.51 9.17 -2.54
N ALA A 67 -2.84 9.37 -3.68
CA ALA A 67 -1.55 10.06 -3.73
C ALA A 67 -1.68 11.53 -3.31
N THR A 68 -2.68 12.23 -3.85
CA THR A 68 -2.96 13.64 -3.51
C THR A 68 -3.34 13.78 -2.04
N SER A 69 -4.25 12.93 -1.54
CA SER A 69 -4.66 12.93 -0.13
C SER A 69 -3.49 12.67 0.82
N PHE A 70 -2.54 11.82 0.42
CA PHE A 70 -1.36 11.55 1.23
C PHE A 70 -0.44 12.77 1.34
N VAL A 71 -0.22 13.49 0.24
CA VAL A 71 0.55 14.74 0.25
C VAL A 71 -0.17 15.83 1.05
N ASP A 72 -1.47 16.03 0.81
CA ASP A 72 -2.29 17.04 1.50
C ASP A 72 -2.39 16.82 3.01
N SER A 73 -2.33 15.55 3.45
CA SER A 73 -2.28 15.21 4.88
C SER A 73 -0.95 15.55 5.56
N GLY A 74 0.05 16.01 4.82
CA GLY A 74 1.41 16.19 5.32
C GLY A 74 2.15 14.86 5.48
N TRP A 75 1.89 13.89 4.59
CA TRP A 75 2.48 12.55 4.61
C TRP A 75 2.06 11.71 5.83
N ASP A 76 0.83 11.87 6.32
CA ASP A 76 0.31 11.09 7.46
C ASP A 76 -0.03 9.65 7.04
N VAL A 77 0.90 8.75 7.32
CA VAL A 77 0.76 7.32 7.05
C VAL A 77 -0.43 6.70 7.80
N LYS A 78 -0.69 7.11 9.05
CA LYS A 78 -1.78 6.52 9.86
C LYS A 78 -3.14 6.97 9.34
N ALA A 79 -3.27 8.22 8.93
CA ALA A 79 -4.50 8.72 8.31
C ALA A 79 -4.82 7.94 7.03
N MET A 80 -3.83 7.73 6.16
CA MET A 80 -4.04 6.97 4.91
C MET A 80 -4.34 5.50 5.16
N GLN A 81 -3.65 4.84 6.10
CA GLN A 81 -3.97 3.47 6.48
C GLN A 81 -5.39 3.37 7.04
N ARG A 82 -5.80 4.31 7.90
CA ARG A 82 -7.18 4.38 8.42
C ARG A 82 -8.17 4.49 7.27
N ALA A 83 -7.97 5.43 6.34
CA ALA A 83 -8.84 5.63 5.19
C ALA A 83 -9.02 4.34 4.36
N ILE A 84 -7.94 3.59 4.14
CA ILE A 84 -7.98 2.30 3.44
C ILE A 84 -8.79 1.28 4.24
N VAL A 85 -8.44 1.01 5.50
CA VAL A 85 -9.08 -0.06 6.29
C VAL A 85 -10.53 0.27 6.69
N THR A 86 -10.90 1.55 6.66
CA THR A 86 -12.29 2.00 6.86
C THR A 86 -13.01 2.29 5.54
N SER A 87 -12.47 1.91 4.39
CA SER A 87 -13.18 2.00 3.11
C SER A 87 -14.27 0.92 3.00
N ALA A 88 -15.30 1.18 2.19
CA ALA A 88 -16.28 0.15 1.84
C ALA A 88 -15.60 -1.05 1.16
N THR A 89 -14.61 -0.78 0.30
CA THR A 89 -13.82 -1.78 -0.43
C THR A 89 -13.09 -2.75 0.50
N TYR A 90 -12.41 -2.25 1.54
CA TYR A 90 -11.71 -3.11 2.48
C TYR A 90 -12.66 -3.94 3.35
N ARG A 91 -13.84 -3.41 3.67
CA ARG A 91 -14.87 -4.08 4.48
C ARG A 91 -15.78 -5.03 3.71
N GLN A 92 -15.60 -5.19 2.40
CA GLN A 92 -16.36 -6.16 1.64
C GLN A 92 -16.14 -7.58 2.18
N GLU A 93 -17.14 -8.45 2.00
CA GLU A 93 -16.97 -9.87 2.29
C GLU A 93 -15.99 -10.51 1.29
N SER A 94 -15.18 -11.46 1.77
CA SER A 94 -14.28 -12.23 0.90
C SER A 94 -14.98 -13.37 0.16
N THR A 95 -16.23 -13.66 0.52
CA THR A 95 -17.07 -14.66 -0.15
C THR A 95 -17.55 -14.10 -1.49
N ILE A 96 -17.42 -14.89 -2.55
CA ILE A 96 -17.76 -14.45 -3.90
C ILE A 96 -18.45 -15.59 -4.66
N ALA A 97 -19.43 -15.24 -5.49
CA ALA A 97 -20.11 -16.20 -6.37
C ALA A 97 -19.14 -16.73 -7.45
N PRO A 98 -19.28 -17.99 -7.92
CA PRO A 98 -18.39 -18.57 -8.93
C PRO A 98 -18.25 -17.73 -10.20
N ASP A 99 -19.35 -17.16 -10.69
CA ASP A 99 -19.34 -16.34 -11.92
C ASP A 99 -18.53 -15.06 -11.75
N ALA A 100 -18.68 -14.39 -10.61
CA ALA A 100 -17.91 -13.18 -10.29
C ALA A 100 -16.43 -13.50 -10.03
N LEU A 101 -16.12 -14.68 -9.47
CA LEU A 101 -14.74 -15.16 -9.34
C LEU A 101 -14.11 -15.46 -10.71
N ALA A 102 -14.87 -15.99 -11.67
CA ALA A 102 -14.38 -16.23 -13.03
C ALA A 102 -14.10 -14.91 -13.78
N GLN A 103 -14.86 -13.86 -13.49
CA GLN A 103 -14.66 -12.52 -14.07
C GLN A 103 -13.50 -11.76 -13.41
N ASP A 104 -13.32 -11.91 -12.09
CA ASP A 104 -12.25 -11.25 -11.34
C ASP A 104 -11.45 -12.25 -10.46
N PRO A 105 -10.65 -13.14 -11.10
CA PRO A 105 -9.91 -14.17 -10.38
C PRO A 105 -8.83 -13.57 -9.47
N GLU A 106 -8.15 -12.52 -9.94
CA GLU A 106 -7.06 -11.84 -9.22
C GLU A 106 -7.54 -10.73 -8.27
N ASN A 107 -8.86 -10.50 -8.15
CA ASN A 107 -9.44 -9.40 -7.37
C ASN A 107 -8.97 -8.00 -7.83
N ARG A 108 -8.70 -7.82 -9.13
CA ARG A 108 -8.22 -6.59 -9.76
C ARG A 108 -9.32 -5.54 -9.90
N LEU A 109 -10.58 -5.97 -10.00
CA LEU A 109 -11.76 -5.10 -10.00
C LEU A 109 -12.30 -4.84 -8.60
N LEU A 110 -11.66 -5.42 -7.57
CA LEU A 110 -12.02 -5.25 -6.16
C LEU A 110 -13.47 -5.70 -5.88
N ALA A 111 -13.87 -6.79 -6.55
CA ALA A 111 -15.22 -7.37 -6.46
C ALA A 111 -15.48 -8.11 -5.13
N ARG A 112 -14.43 -8.33 -4.33
CA ARG A 112 -14.52 -8.95 -3.00
C ARG A 112 -13.49 -8.37 -2.04
N GLY A 113 -13.73 -8.61 -0.74
CA GLY A 113 -12.79 -8.28 0.32
C GLY A 113 -11.46 -9.04 0.18
N PRO A 114 -10.34 -8.43 0.58
CA PRO A 114 -9.02 -9.01 0.41
C PRO A 114 -8.85 -10.29 1.26
N ARG A 115 -8.27 -11.33 0.66
CA ARG A 115 -7.85 -12.54 1.40
C ARG A 115 -6.34 -12.50 1.59
N GLN A 116 -5.89 -12.40 2.83
CA GLN A 116 -4.48 -12.40 3.15
C GLN A 116 -4.03 -13.75 3.69
N ARG A 117 -2.94 -14.28 3.14
CA ARG A 117 -2.23 -15.40 3.75
C ARG A 117 -1.35 -14.86 4.86
N LEU A 118 -1.55 -15.34 6.09
CA LEU A 118 -0.70 -14.96 7.20
C LEU A 118 0.73 -15.51 7.00
N PRO A 119 1.79 -14.70 7.20
CA PRO A 119 3.15 -15.18 7.27
C PRO A 119 3.33 -16.19 8.41
N ALA A 120 4.31 -17.09 8.28
CA ALA A 120 4.58 -18.12 9.28
C ALA A 120 4.86 -17.54 10.68
N GLN A 121 5.51 -16.38 10.75
CA GLN A 121 5.79 -15.67 11.99
C GLN A 121 4.48 -15.26 12.69
N VAL A 122 3.53 -14.68 11.95
CA VAL A 122 2.24 -14.26 12.50
C VAL A 122 1.43 -15.46 12.99
N ILE A 123 1.48 -16.58 12.25
CA ILE A 123 0.83 -17.84 12.67
C ILE A 123 1.46 -18.36 13.98
N ARG A 124 2.79 -18.37 14.07
CA ARG A 124 3.51 -18.76 15.29
C ARG A 124 3.16 -17.85 16.47
N ASP A 125 3.19 -16.53 16.27
CA ASP A 125 2.94 -15.56 17.33
C ASP A 125 1.49 -15.64 17.81
N GLN A 126 0.52 -15.90 16.91
CA GLN A 126 -0.85 -16.22 17.31
C GLN A 126 -0.92 -17.48 18.16
N ALA A 127 -0.25 -18.56 17.75
CA ALA A 127 -0.25 -19.81 18.52
C ALA A 127 0.38 -19.62 19.91
N LEU A 128 1.49 -18.88 20.01
CA LEU A 128 2.14 -18.53 21.28
C LEU A 128 1.26 -17.63 22.15
N SER A 129 0.63 -16.62 21.55
CA SER A 129 -0.29 -15.70 22.25
C SER A 129 -1.48 -16.43 22.85
N ILE A 130 -2.16 -17.26 22.04
CA ILE A 130 -3.31 -18.07 22.48
C ILE A 130 -2.90 -19.08 23.55
N GLY A 131 -1.69 -19.66 23.42
CA GLY A 131 -1.13 -20.58 24.40
C GLY A 131 -0.59 -19.95 25.68
N GLY A 132 -0.56 -18.60 25.80
CA GLY A 132 0.04 -17.91 26.94
C GLY A 132 1.57 -18.05 27.02
N LEU A 133 2.22 -18.36 25.89
CA LEU A 133 3.67 -18.59 25.77
C LEU A 133 4.39 -17.44 25.04
N LEU A 134 3.67 -16.39 24.65
CA LEU A 134 4.26 -15.24 24.00
C LEU A 134 5.10 -14.44 25.02
N VAL A 135 6.34 -14.12 24.66
CA VAL A 135 7.22 -13.24 25.42
C VAL A 135 7.21 -11.87 24.76
N ASP A 136 6.67 -10.86 25.45
CA ASP A 136 6.57 -9.48 24.95
C ASP A 136 7.83 -8.63 25.25
N GLU A 137 8.86 -9.24 25.81
CA GLU A 137 10.12 -8.56 26.14
C GLU A 137 10.95 -8.26 24.89
N ILE A 138 11.24 -6.98 24.68
CA ILE A 138 12.07 -6.51 23.56
C ILE A 138 13.50 -7.01 23.78
N GLY A 139 13.95 -7.91 22.90
CA GLY A 139 15.28 -8.53 22.98
C GLY A 139 15.24 -10.02 23.33
N GLY A 140 14.09 -10.54 23.76
CA GLY A 140 13.97 -11.89 24.32
C GLY A 140 14.30 -11.94 25.81
N PRO A 141 14.24 -13.13 26.44
CA PRO A 141 14.72 -13.33 27.82
C PRO A 141 16.25 -13.22 27.94
#